data_AF-A0A7Y3R5L1-F1
#
_entry.id   AF-A0A7Y3R5L1-F1
#
_cell.length_a   1.000
_cell.length_b   1.000
_cell.length_c   1.000
_cell.angle_alpha   90.00
_cell.angle_beta   90.00
_cell.angle_gamma   90.00
#
_symmetry.space_group_name_H-M   'P 1'
#
loop_
_entity.id
_entity.type
_entity.pdbx_description
1 polymer ?
#
loop_
_entity_poly.entity_id
_entity_poly.type
_entity_poly.pdbx_seq_one_letter_code
_entity_poly.pdbx_strand_id
1 'polypeptide(L)'
;MTESAQSSKVKVSPGFSVGGASTAVIAAYNAWGDPQNAAFVATAVPVVIGALFWLSEYAFSAIGLRPLAELKVLRSFDSDIKNLEKRMKKAQKLGYSQNDVNSLIQQHKKLVIARSEMSSSLSKVQVQ
;
A
#
# COMPACT_ATOMS: atom_id res chain seq x y z
N MET A 1 31.75 8.78 -7.74
CA MET A 1 30.81 8.57 -8.86
C MET A 1 29.47 8.21 -8.25
N THR A 2 28.50 9.11 -8.36
CA THR A 2 27.21 9.07 -7.65
C THR A 2 26.24 8.10 -8.34
N GLU A 3 25.88 7.02 -7.65
CA GLU A 3 24.78 6.14 -8.07
C GLU A 3 23.45 6.90 -7.96
N SER A 4 22.85 7.17 -9.11
CA SER A 4 21.49 7.64 -9.25
C SER A 4 20.56 6.53 -8.74
N ALA A 5 19.96 6.72 -7.56
CA ALA A 5 18.93 5.84 -7.04
C ALA A 5 17.74 5.85 -8.03
N GLN A 6 17.67 4.81 -8.85
CA GLN A 6 16.56 4.56 -9.76
C GLN A 6 15.33 4.25 -8.92
N SER A 7 14.56 5.31 -8.61
CA SER A 7 13.25 5.25 -8.00
C SER A 7 12.34 4.39 -8.88
N SER A 8 12.24 3.11 -8.52
CA SER A 8 11.25 2.20 -9.08
C SER A 8 9.88 2.71 -8.65
N LYS A 9 9.26 3.52 -9.52
CA LYS A 9 7.84 3.89 -9.43
C LYS A 9 7.05 2.59 -9.28
N VAL A 10 6.70 2.27 -8.04
CA VAL A 10 5.80 1.17 -7.70
C VAL A 10 4.52 1.42 -8.47
N LYS A 11 4.26 0.59 -9.49
CA LYS A 11 3.04 0.60 -10.27
C LYS A 11 1.93 0.08 -9.36
N VAL A 12 1.41 0.96 -8.50
CA VAL A 12 0.21 0.69 -7.71
C VAL A 12 -0.92 0.42 -8.69
N SER A 13 -1.58 -0.73 -8.57
CA SER A 13 -2.87 -1.00 -9.23
C SER A 13 -3.77 0.21 -9.05
N PRO A 14 -4.63 0.56 -10.03
CA PRO A 14 -5.49 1.74 -9.95
C PRO A 14 -6.47 1.53 -8.79
N GLY A 15 -6.02 1.92 -7.60
CA GLY A 15 -6.85 2.01 -6.43
C GLY A 15 -7.87 3.11 -6.67
N PHE A 16 -8.98 3.05 -5.93
CA PHE A 16 -9.88 4.17 -5.79
C PHE A 16 -9.05 5.43 -5.50
N SER A 17 -8.97 6.30 -6.50
CA SER A 17 -8.28 7.58 -6.44
C SER A 17 -9.33 8.67 -6.51
N VAL A 18 -9.01 9.84 -5.96
CA VAL A 18 -9.89 11.01 -6.05
C VAL A 18 -10.29 11.26 -7.50
N GLY A 19 -9.33 11.21 -8.43
CA GLY A 19 -9.61 11.35 -9.87
C GLY A 19 -10.55 10.28 -10.44
N GLY A 20 -10.37 9.00 -10.07
CA GLY A 20 -11.25 7.92 -10.52
C GLY A 20 -12.67 8.04 -9.96
N ALA A 21 -12.82 8.35 -8.68
CA ALA A 21 -14.11 8.53 -8.02
C ALA A 21 -14.85 9.77 -8.55
N SER A 22 -14.15 10.90 -8.73
CA SER A 22 -14.72 12.11 -9.32
C SER A 22 -15.19 11.88 -10.75
N THR A 23 -14.39 11.18 -11.56
CA THR A 23 -14.77 10.88 -12.95
C THR A 23 -16.02 10.01 -13.01
N ALA A 24 -16.15 9.01 -12.13
CA ALA A 24 -17.35 8.17 -12.07
C ALA A 24 -18.61 8.97 -11.68
N VAL A 25 -18.50 9.86 -10.69
CA VAL A 25 -19.61 10.72 -10.26
C VAL A 25 -20.00 11.71 -11.35
N ILE A 26 -19.03 12.32 -12.04
CA ILE A 26 -19.28 13.23 -13.16
C ILE A 26 -19.94 12.48 -14.32
N ALA A 27 -19.48 11.26 -14.65
CA ALA A 27 -20.07 10.45 -15.70
C ALA A 27 -21.52 10.06 -15.38
N ALA A 28 -21.81 9.68 -14.13
CA ALA A 28 -23.17 9.41 -13.67
C ALA A 28 -24.06 10.67 -13.74
N TYR A 29 -23.53 11.82 -13.35
CA TYR A 29 -24.25 13.09 -13.45
C TYR A 29 -24.54 13.48 -14.89
N ASN A 30 -23.60 13.28 -15.81
CA ASN A 30 -23.83 13.57 -17.22
C ASN A 30 -24.83 12.61 -17.87
N ALA A 31 -25.02 11.40 -17.33
CA ALA A 31 -25.97 10.42 -17.85
C ALA A 31 -27.41 10.65 -17.36
N TRP A 32 -27.61 11.20 -16.16
CA TRP A 32 -28.93 11.30 -15.52
C TRP A 32 -29.27 12.68 -14.94
N GLY A 33 -28.32 13.60 -14.90
CA GLY A 33 -28.45 14.93 -14.31
C GLY A 33 -28.75 16.01 -15.34
N ASP A 34 -28.88 17.23 -14.84
CA ASP A 34 -29.18 18.40 -15.67
C ASP A 34 -27.90 18.90 -16.37
N PRO A 35 -27.84 18.90 -17.71
CA PRO A 35 -26.67 19.33 -18.46
C PRO A 35 -26.30 20.80 -18.22
N GLN A 36 -27.22 21.66 -17.77
CA GLN A 36 -26.89 23.05 -17.45
C GLN A 36 -25.93 23.19 -16.27
N ASN A 37 -25.94 22.21 -15.36
CA ASN A 37 -25.13 22.23 -14.15
C ASN A 37 -23.84 21.38 -14.27
N ALA A 38 -23.63 20.71 -15.41
CA ALA A 38 -22.52 19.80 -15.62
C ALA A 38 -21.13 20.45 -15.41
N ALA A 39 -20.97 21.72 -15.83
CA ALA A 39 -19.73 22.47 -15.63
C ALA A 39 -19.44 22.76 -14.15
N PHE A 40 -20.48 23.05 -13.36
CA PHE A 40 -20.36 23.24 -11.93
C PHE A 40 -20.03 21.92 -11.22
N VAL A 41 -20.67 20.82 -11.61
CA VAL A 41 -20.40 19.50 -11.05
C VAL A 41 -18.97 19.04 -11.35
N ALA A 42 -18.48 19.28 -12.56
CA ALA A 42 -17.10 18.92 -12.95
C ALA A 42 -16.02 19.63 -12.11
N THR A 43 -16.32 20.82 -11.58
CA THR A 43 -15.38 21.61 -10.76
C THR A 43 -15.57 21.35 -9.26
N ALA A 44 -16.81 21.20 -8.80
CA ALA A 44 -17.12 20.99 -7.39
C ALA A 44 -16.82 19.56 -6.90
N VAL A 45 -17.11 18.54 -7.74
CA VAL A 45 -16.99 17.12 -7.34
C VAL A 45 -15.56 16.72 -6.95
N PRO A 46 -14.49 17.11 -7.68
CA PRO A 46 -13.12 16.83 -7.25
C PRO A 46 -12.76 17.42 -5.88
N VAL A 47 -13.23 18.63 -5.59
CA VAL A 47 -12.97 19.32 -4.32
C VAL A 47 -13.67 18.62 -3.17
N VAL A 48 -14.96 18.27 -3.34
CA VAL A 48 -15.74 17.58 -2.31
C VAL A 48 -15.19 16.19 -2.04
N ILE A 49 -14.88 15.42 -3.10
CA ILE A 49 -14.30 14.07 -2.94
C ILE A 49 -12.91 14.16 -2.31
N GLY A 50 -12.09 15.14 -2.70
CA GLY A 50 -10.79 15.38 -2.08
C GLY A 50 -10.91 15.69 -0.59
N ALA A 51 -11.83 16.58 -0.20
CA ALA A 51 -12.08 16.93 1.19
C ALA A 51 -12.59 15.72 2.00
N LEU A 52 -13.49 14.91 1.44
CA LEU A 52 -13.97 13.67 2.06
C LEU A 52 -12.84 12.65 2.23
N PHE A 53 -11.95 12.50 1.24
CA PHE A 53 -10.79 11.63 1.35
C PHE A 53 -9.85 12.09 2.48
N TRP A 54 -9.60 13.40 2.57
CA TRP A 54 -8.75 13.98 3.61
C TRP A 54 -9.35 13.82 5.01
N LEU A 55 -10.65 14.12 5.17
CA LEU A 55 -11.40 13.88 6.41
C LEU A 55 -11.41 12.40 6.79
N SER A 56 -11.54 11.50 5.81
CA SER A 56 -11.51 10.07 6.04
C SER A 56 -10.12 9.61 6.50
N GLU A 57 -9.04 10.09 5.87
CA GLU A 57 -7.67 9.81 6.31
C GLU A 57 -7.43 10.34 7.73
N TYR A 58 -7.89 11.54 8.04
CA TYR A 58 -7.81 12.12 9.38
C TYR A 58 -8.59 11.29 10.41
N ALA A 59 -9.81 10.90 10.10
CA ALA A 59 -10.63 10.06 10.98
C ALA A 59 -10.04 8.67 11.19
N PHE A 60 -9.49 8.04 10.14
CA PHE A 60 -8.81 6.75 10.26
C PHE A 60 -7.51 6.86 11.07
N SER A 61 -6.76 7.94 10.90
CA SER A 61 -5.58 8.24 11.73
C SER A 61 -5.96 8.40 13.20
N ALA A 62 -7.05 9.11 13.50
CA ALA A 62 -7.53 9.31 14.87
C ALA A 62 -8.03 8.02 15.56
N ILE A 63 -8.56 7.05 14.80
CA ILE A 63 -9.02 5.76 15.33
C ILE A 63 -7.86 4.73 15.41
N GLY A 64 -6.63 5.10 15.00
CA GLY A 64 -5.47 4.22 14.99
C GLY A 64 -5.49 3.16 13.88
N LEU A 65 -6.40 3.29 12.91
CA LEU A 65 -6.41 2.51 11.68
C LEU A 65 -5.27 3.05 10.80
N ARG A 66 -4.13 2.33 10.82
CA ARG A 66 -2.94 2.68 10.05
C ARG A 66 -3.28 2.97 8.57
N PRO A 67 -2.58 3.89 7.90
CA PRO A 67 -2.81 4.19 6.49
C PRO A 67 -2.85 2.92 5.64
N LEU A 68 -3.80 2.83 4.71
CA LEU A 68 -3.97 1.69 3.79
C LEU A 68 -2.68 1.33 3.02
N ALA A 69 -1.85 2.34 2.72
CA ALA A 69 -0.55 2.16 2.10
C ALA A 69 0.44 1.40 3.00
N GLU A 70 0.46 1.68 4.30
CA GLU A 70 1.34 1.02 5.28
C GLU A 70 0.89 -0.41 5.56
N LEU A 71 -0.42 -0.63 5.68
CA LEU A 71 -1.00 -1.97 5.79
C LEU A 71 -0.67 -2.85 4.58
N LYS A 72 -0.63 -2.27 3.38
CA LYS A 72 -0.28 -3.00 2.16
C LYS A 72 1.19 -3.43 2.16
N VAL A 73 2.09 -2.59 2.65
CA VAL A 73 3.51 -2.91 2.79
C VAL A 73 3.72 -4.02 3.82
N LEU A 74 3.11 -3.92 5.01
CA LEU A 74 3.17 -4.99 6.01
C LEU A 74 2.58 -6.32 5.49
N ARG A 75 1.48 -6.24 4.74
CA ARG A 75 0.85 -7.42 4.13
C ARG A 75 1.72 -8.06 3.05
N SER A 76 2.49 -7.27 2.30
CA SER A 76 3.49 -7.78 1.35
C SER A 76 4.59 -8.53 2.10
N PHE A 77 5.15 -7.94 3.16
CA PHE A 77 6.14 -8.60 4.00
C PHE A 77 5.61 -9.92 4.59
N ASP A 78 4.37 -9.96 5.09
CA ASP A 78 3.76 -11.19 5.61
C ASP A 78 3.59 -12.27 4.52
N SER A 79 3.28 -11.88 3.29
CA SER A 79 3.18 -12.82 2.16
C SER A 79 4.54 -13.41 1.79
N ASP A 80 5.57 -12.56 1.73
CA ASP A 80 6.93 -12.96 1.40
C ASP A 80 7.53 -13.87 2.48
N ILE A 81 7.30 -13.55 3.76
CA ILE A 81 7.68 -14.39 4.91
C ILE A 81 7.04 -15.79 4.78
N LYS A 82 5.72 -15.86 4.55
CA LYS A 82 5.01 -17.14 4.36
C LYS A 82 5.51 -17.92 3.15
N ASN A 83 5.86 -17.24 2.06
CA ASN A 83 6.42 -17.89 0.87
C ASN A 83 7.81 -18.45 1.15
N LEU A 84 8.68 -17.72 1.87
CA LEU A 84 9.98 -18.22 2.28
C LEU A 84 9.87 -19.42 3.23
N GLU A 85 8.97 -19.39 4.21
CA GLU A 85 8.71 -20.53 5.10
C GLU A 85 8.28 -21.78 4.33
N LYS A 86 7.38 -21.63 3.36
CA LYS A 86 6.96 -22.74 2.49
C LYS A 86 8.12 -23.28 1.66
N ARG A 87 8.98 -22.41 1.13
CA ARG A 87 10.18 -22.81 0.37
C ARG A 87 11.21 -23.52 1.25
N MET A 88 11.44 -23.04 2.46
CA MET A 88 12.29 -23.71 3.46
C MET A 88 11.77 -25.11 3.81
N LYS A 89 10.47 -25.24 4.13
CA LYS A 89 9.85 -26.54 4.43
C LYS A 89 9.94 -27.51 3.25
N LYS A 90 9.78 -27.01 2.01
CA LYS A 90 9.95 -27.81 0.80
C LYS A 90 11.42 -28.22 0.58
N ALA A 91 12.37 -27.30 0.75
CA ALA A 91 13.79 -27.57 0.59
C ALA A 91 14.28 -28.62 1.61
N GLN A 92 13.83 -28.51 2.86
CA GLN A 92 14.12 -29.47 3.91
C GLN A 92 13.49 -30.85 3.64
N LYS A 93 12.26 -30.89 3.09
CA LYS A 93 11.58 -32.15 2.73
C LYS A 93 12.17 -32.83 1.49
N LEU A 94 12.72 -32.06 0.57
CA LEU A 94 13.34 -32.54 -0.67
C LEU A 94 14.84 -32.88 -0.51
N GLY A 95 15.40 -32.72 0.70
CA GLY A 95 16.80 -33.07 0.98
C GLY A 95 17.82 -32.13 0.33
N TYR A 96 17.47 -30.86 0.09
CA TYR A 96 18.42 -29.86 -0.40
C TYR A 96 19.58 -29.69 0.58
N SER A 97 20.74 -29.30 0.04
CA SER A 97 21.96 -29.08 0.82
C SER A 97 21.72 -28.14 2.00
N GLN A 98 22.33 -28.45 3.14
CA GLN A 98 22.24 -27.64 4.35
C GLN A 98 22.59 -26.16 4.07
N ASN A 99 23.52 -25.92 3.15
CA ASN A 99 23.95 -24.57 2.75
C ASN A 99 22.84 -23.77 2.06
N ASP A 100 22.06 -24.40 1.19
CA ASP A 100 20.93 -23.76 0.50
C ASP A 100 19.82 -23.43 1.50
N VAL A 101 19.52 -24.36 2.40
CA VAL A 101 18.53 -24.14 3.48
C VAL A 101 18.98 -23.00 4.40
N ASN A 102 20.27 -22.92 4.73
CA ASN A 102 20.82 -21.88 5.59
C ASN A 102 20.76 -20.49 4.92
N SER A 103 20.97 -20.43 3.60
CA SER A 103 20.81 -19.18 2.83
C SER A 103 19.37 -18.67 2.86
N LEU A 104 18.38 -19.56 2.76
CA LEU A 104 16.96 -19.22 2.88
C LEU A 104 16.61 -18.74 4.31
N ILE A 105 17.18 -19.37 5.34
CA ILE A 105 16.99 -18.96 6.75
C ILE A 105 17.56 -17.56 6.98
N GLN A 106 18.73 -17.24 6.41
CA GLN A 106 19.29 -15.89 6.52
C GLN A 106 18.44 -14.84 5.82
N GLN A 107 17.91 -15.15 4.63
CA GLN A 107 16.99 -14.26 3.92
C GLN A 107 15.71 -14.03 4.73
N HIS A 108 15.16 -15.09 5.34
CA HIS A 108 13.99 -14.99 6.21
C HIS A 108 14.26 -14.10 7.43
N LYS A 109 15.39 -14.28 8.13
CA LYS A 109 15.77 -13.44 9.28
C LYS A 109 15.91 -11.97 8.91
N LYS A 110 16.56 -11.65 7.78
CA LYS A 110 16.69 -10.26 7.30
C LYS A 110 15.32 -9.63 7.04
N LEU A 111 14.40 -10.38 6.44
CA LEU A 111 13.05 -9.89 6.14
C LEU A 111 12.21 -9.65 7.41
N VAL A 112 12.36 -10.52 8.41
CA VAL A 112 11.70 -10.37 9.72
C VAL A 112 12.24 -9.15 10.48
N ILE A 113 13.55 -8.93 10.46
CA ILE A 113 14.18 -7.76 11.08
C ILE A 113 13.71 -6.48 10.37
N ALA A 114 13.74 -6.44 9.04
CA ALA A 114 13.25 -5.30 8.27
C ALA A 114 11.77 -4.99 8.56
N ARG A 115 10.91 -6.00 8.67
CA ARG A 115 9.50 -5.83 9.09
C ARG A 115 9.40 -5.26 10.50
N SER A 116 10.22 -5.75 11.43
CA SER A 116 10.23 -5.29 12.82
C SER A 116 10.70 -3.83 12.93
N GLU A 117 11.78 -3.48 12.25
CA GLU A 117 12.31 -2.11 12.18
C GLU A 117 11.28 -1.16 11.57
N MET A 118 10.67 -1.54 10.45
CA MET A 118 9.63 -0.74 9.80
C MET A 118 8.40 -0.58 10.69
N SER A 119 7.97 -1.63 11.40
CA SER A 119 6.88 -1.52 12.37
C SER A 119 7.24 -0.61 13.56
N SER A 120 8.50 -0.60 13.99
CA SER A 120 8.99 0.22 15.11
C SER A 120 9.19 1.69 14.70
N SER A 121 9.69 1.96 13.50
CA SER A 121 9.87 3.32 12.98
C SER A 121 8.53 3.98 12.72
N LEU A 122 7.56 3.23 12.20
CA LEU A 122 6.19 3.71 12.02
C LEU A 122 5.51 4.04 13.36
N SER A 123 5.80 3.29 14.42
CA SER A 123 5.27 3.59 15.76
C SER A 123 5.84 4.89 16.37
N LYS A 124 7.08 5.28 16.02
CA LYS A 124 7.68 6.53 16.49
C LYS A 124 7.15 7.77 15.77
N VAL A 125 6.76 7.65 14.49
CA VAL A 125 6.18 8.76 13.70
C VAL A 125 4.80 9.18 14.24
N GLN A 126 4.08 8.29 14.93
CA GLN A 126 2.78 8.61 15.55
C GLN A 126 2.87 9.40 16.88
N VAL A 127 4.07 9.56 17.47
CA VAL A 127 4.24 10.17 18.81
C VAL A 127 4.79 11.61 18.73
N GLN A 128 4.93 12.18 17.52
CA GLN A 128 5.50 13.51 17.32
C GLN A 128 4.49 14.51 16.76
#